data_AF-A0A260YUZ2-F1
#
_entry.id   AF-A0A260YUZ2-F1
#
_cell.length_a   1.000
_cell.length_b   1.000
_cell.length_c   1.000
_cell.angle_alpha   90.00
_cell.angle_beta   90.00
_cell.angle_gamma   90.00
#
_symmetry.space_group_name_H-M   'P 1'
#
loop_
_entity.id
_entity.type
_entity.pdbx_description
1 polymer ?
#
loop_
_entity_poly.entity_id
_entity_poly.type
_entity_poly.pdbx_seq_one_letter_code
_entity_poly.pdbx_strand_id
1 'polypeptide(L)'
;MSEKMFKREENSRNDGEEVSIELESDDDPLKNVTATDIVKFQTTALEELCNTDEIVDSIAIVWKRGLRAIKNNKQRIDWALNKFRIDLRKILWLYVTVNHMMDEEEKNAAKQDEFVEILDEAEKEIGLFKENLKDLQDLFGAKTAGVVPSQTKLSRETLVNHIVQPYKPIETEVATHVSNVNRLISGILCKTPKRVLLAEITKPLQKQGQTVAEMILKEFPPKTVEDFIQTLPIKQRD
;
A
#
# COMPACT_ATOMS: atom_id res chain seq x y z
N MET A 1 40.30 -46.50 74.29
CA MET A 1 40.26 -47.39 75.47
C MET A 1 40.95 -46.67 76.62
N SER A 2 40.34 -46.74 77.81
CA SER A 2 40.92 -46.74 79.18
C SER A 2 42.25 -46.02 79.43
N GLU A 3 42.50 -45.33 80.55
CA GLU A 3 41.92 -45.46 81.88
C GLU A 3 42.46 -44.32 82.73
N LYS A 4 41.66 -43.88 83.70
CA LYS A 4 42.14 -43.16 84.87
C LYS A 4 43.21 -44.01 85.58
N MET A 5 44.27 -43.38 86.08
CA MET A 5 44.89 -43.88 87.30
C MET A 5 45.19 -42.75 88.28
N PHE A 6 44.81 -43.07 89.51
CA PHE A 6 44.73 -42.29 90.72
C PHE A 6 45.84 -42.75 91.65
N LYS A 7 46.13 -41.94 92.68
CA LYS A 7 46.99 -42.19 93.85
C LYS A 7 48.47 -41.81 93.62
N ARG A 8 49.14 -41.12 94.56
CA ARG A 8 49.12 -41.38 96.00
C ARG A 8 49.63 -40.18 96.81
N GLU A 9 49.02 -40.03 97.98
CA GLU A 9 49.41 -39.19 99.12
C GLU A 9 50.85 -39.47 99.61
N GLU A 10 51.54 -38.48 100.18
CA GLU A 10 51.66 -38.33 101.65
C GLU A 10 52.63 -37.20 102.04
N ASN A 11 52.07 -36.24 102.79
CA ASN A 11 52.55 -35.61 104.02
C ASN A 11 54.04 -35.21 104.18
N SER A 12 54.24 -33.91 104.41
CA SER A 12 55.02 -33.47 105.57
C SER A 12 54.47 -32.15 106.13
N ARG A 13 54.39 -32.11 107.46
CA ARG A 13 53.75 -31.12 108.32
C ARG A 13 54.55 -29.81 108.44
N ASN A 14 53.80 -28.73 108.69
CA ASN A 14 54.04 -27.61 109.62
C ASN A 14 55.29 -26.73 109.38
N ASP A 15 55.27 -25.40 109.45
CA ASP A 15 54.47 -24.50 110.28
C ASP A 15 54.11 -23.20 109.51
N GLY A 16 53.04 -22.57 109.96
CA GLY A 16 52.39 -21.43 109.32
C GLY A 16 53.20 -20.13 109.33
N GLU A 17 53.25 -19.53 108.17
CA GLU A 17 53.10 -18.09 107.97
C GLU A 17 52.03 -17.91 106.89
N GLU A 18 50.88 -17.34 107.28
CA GLU A 18 49.82 -16.95 106.36
C GLU A 18 50.33 -15.81 105.48
N VAL A 19 50.81 -16.15 104.29
CA VAL A 19 50.98 -15.17 103.21
C VAL A 19 49.63 -15.06 102.51
N SER A 20 48.83 -14.08 102.92
CA SER A 20 47.64 -13.66 102.19
C SER A 20 48.06 -13.09 100.84
N ILE A 21 48.05 -13.92 99.80
CA ILE A 21 48.13 -13.46 98.42
C ILE A 21 46.73 -12.99 98.06
N GLU A 22 46.50 -11.68 98.08
CA GLU A 22 45.35 -11.07 97.43
C GLU A 22 45.47 -11.34 95.92
N LEU A 23 44.80 -12.40 95.47
CA LEU A 23 44.51 -12.59 94.06
C LEU A 23 43.35 -11.65 93.72
N GLU A 24 43.68 -10.46 93.23
CA GLU A 24 42.77 -9.71 92.36
C GLU A 24 42.47 -10.61 91.16
N SER A 25 41.34 -11.33 91.23
CA SER A 25 40.83 -12.05 90.09
C SER A 25 40.25 -11.02 89.13
N ASP A 26 40.98 -10.78 88.05
CA ASP A 26 40.58 -10.00 86.89
C ASP A 26 39.09 -10.13 86.56
N ASP A 27 38.51 -8.97 86.26
CA ASP A 27 37.11 -8.74 85.95
C ASP A 27 36.52 -9.78 84.98
N ASP A 28 35.49 -10.47 85.47
CA ASP A 28 34.57 -11.25 84.65
C ASP A 28 33.92 -10.28 83.62
N PRO A 29 34.14 -10.44 82.30
CA PRO A 29 33.66 -9.48 81.29
C PRO A 29 32.12 -9.38 81.21
N LEU A 30 31.42 -10.21 81.97
CA LEU A 30 29.96 -10.27 82.08
C LEU A 30 29.41 -9.58 83.35
N LYS A 31 30.26 -9.11 84.27
CA LYS A 31 29.81 -8.60 85.59
C LYS A 31 29.07 -7.26 85.53
N ASN A 32 29.18 -6.52 84.42
CA ASN A 32 28.60 -5.18 84.23
C ASN A 32 27.57 -5.09 83.10
N VAL A 33 27.12 -6.21 82.52
CA VAL A 33 26.07 -6.20 81.50
C VAL A 33 24.72 -6.13 82.20
N THR A 34 24.07 -4.97 82.16
CA THR A 34 22.74 -4.82 82.76
C THR A 34 21.68 -5.45 81.86
N ALA A 35 20.55 -5.90 82.43
CA ALA A 35 19.42 -6.40 81.65
C ALA A 35 18.95 -5.39 80.58
N THR A 36 19.09 -4.10 80.88
CA THR A 36 18.79 -2.99 79.96
C THR A 36 19.70 -2.98 78.73
N ASP A 37 20.98 -3.32 78.88
CA ASP A 37 21.95 -3.34 77.77
C ASP A 37 21.70 -4.54 76.84
N ILE A 38 21.31 -5.69 77.42
CA ILE A 38 20.91 -6.88 76.65
C ILE A 38 19.65 -6.58 75.83
N VAL A 39 18.63 -5.95 76.44
CA VAL A 39 17.39 -5.60 75.76
C VAL A 39 17.63 -4.59 74.63
N LYS A 40 18.48 -3.58 74.86
CA LYS A 40 18.88 -2.62 73.81
C LYS A 40 19.58 -3.31 72.64
N PHE A 41 20.56 -4.18 72.92
CA PHE A 41 21.25 -4.92 71.87
C PHE A 41 20.29 -5.79 71.06
N GLN A 42 19.35 -6.49 71.72
CA GLN A 42 18.34 -7.32 71.07
C GLN A 42 17.35 -6.49 70.23
N THR A 43 16.93 -5.31 70.71
CA THR A 43 16.05 -4.43 69.93
C THR A 43 16.75 -3.85 68.71
N THR A 44 18.00 -3.40 68.83
CA THR A 44 18.79 -2.93 67.68
C THR A 44 19.00 -4.04 66.65
N ALA A 45 19.34 -5.27 67.08
CA ALA A 45 19.49 -6.40 66.17
C ALA A 45 18.17 -6.78 65.45
N LEU A 46 17.03 -6.67 66.13
CA LEU A 46 15.71 -6.90 65.53
C LEU A 46 15.32 -5.81 64.52
N GLU A 47 15.63 -4.55 64.81
CA GLU A 47 15.42 -3.44 63.86
C GLU A 47 16.30 -3.58 62.61
N GLU A 48 17.57 -3.99 62.77
CA GLU A 48 18.46 -4.27 61.65
C GLU A 48 17.95 -5.44 60.78
N LEU A 49 17.47 -6.52 61.39
CA LEU A 49 16.85 -7.65 60.69
C LEU A 49 15.58 -7.23 59.92
N CYS A 50 14.70 -6.43 60.55
CA CYS A 50 13.50 -5.91 59.91
C CYS A 50 13.83 -5.01 58.71
N ASN A 51 14.83 -4.13 58.84
CA ASN A 51 15.30 -3.29 57.75
C ASN A 51 15.89 -4.12 56.60
N THR A 52 16.61 -5.21 56.89
CA THR A 52 17.12 -6.09 55.83
C THR A 52 16.01 -6.80 55.05
N ASP A 53 14.94 -7.24 55.72
CA ASP A 53 13.80 -7.87 55.05
C ASP A 53 13.05 -6.88 54.14
N GLU A 54 12.84 -5.63 54.58
CA GLU A 54 12.26 -4.57 53.75
C GLU A 54 13.11 -4.26 52.52
N ILE A 55 14.44 -4.24 52.67
CA ILE A 55 15.38 -4.05 51.56
C ILE A 55 15.26 -5.22 50.56
N VAL A 56 15.21 -6.46 51.04
CA VAL A 56 15.05 -7.65 50.18
C VAL A 56 13.75 -7.60 49.39
N ASP A 57 12.64 -7.22 50.02
CA ASP A 57 11.34 -7.06 49.37
C ASP A 57 11.36 -5.94 48.32
N SER A 58 12.00 -4.81 48.64
CA SER A 58 12.15 -3.70 47.70
C SER A 58 12.95 -4.10 46.45
N ILE A 59 14.04 -4.87 46.64
CA ILE A 59 14.86 -5.42 45.55
C ILE A 59 14.03 -6.39 44.71
N ALA A 60 13.22 -7.25 45.33
CA ALA A 60 12.36 -8.18 44.61
C ALA A 60 11.31 -7.45 43.74
N ILE A 61 10.75 -6.34 44.23
CA ILE A 61 9.81 -5.50 43.46
C ILE A 61 10.52 -4.84 42.26
N VAL A 62 11.70 -4.26 42.47
CA VAL A 62 12.49 -3.64 41.41
C VAL A 62 12.88 -4.68 40.36
N TRP A 63 13.30 -5.88 40.78
CA TRP A 63 13.64 -6.99 39.90
C TRP A 63 12.45 -7.44 39.04
N LYS A 64 11.28 -7.63 39.65
CA LYS A 64 10.03 -7.97 38.94
C LYS A 64 9.62 -6.90 37.93
N ARG A 65 9.80 -5.61 38.26
CA ARG A 65 9.56 -4.48 37.34
C ARG A 65 10.56 -4.47 36.18
N GLY A 66 11.85 -4.68 36.47
CA GLY A 66 12.90 -4.79 35.47
C GLY A 66 12.65 -5.93 34.47
N LEU A 67 12.34 -7.13 34.97
CA LEU A 67 11.96 -8.27 34.14
C LEU A 67 10.76 -7.97 33.24
N ARG A 68 9.73 -7.30 33.77
CA ARG A 68 8.55 -6.90 33.01
C ARG A 68 8.90 -5.89 31.91
N ALA A 69 9.73 -4.90 32.21
CA ALA A 69 10.20 -3.92 31.23
C ALA A 69 11.00 -4.59 30.11
N ILE A 70 11.91 -5.50 30.44
CA ILE A 70 12.69 -6.27 29.46
C ILE A 70 11.78 -7.11 28.56
N LYS A 71 10.79 -7.80 29.14
CA LYS A 71 9.81 -8.60 28.37
C LYS A 71 8.99 -7.73 27.41
N ASN A 72 8.53 -6.57 27.87
CA ASN A 72 7.77 -5.63 27.03
C ASN A 72 8.64 -5.05 25.91
N ASN A 73 9.91 -4.72 26.20
CA ASN A 73 10.84 -4.22 25.19
C ASN A 73 11.14 -5.28 24.13
N LYS A 74 11.35 -6.54 24.53
CA LYS A 74 11.51 -7.66 23.59
C LYS A 74 10.32 -7.76 22.65
N GLN A 75 9.09 -7.74 23.18
CA GLN A 75 7.88 -7.80 22.36
C GLN A 75 7.76 -6.63 21.37
N ARG A 76 8.14 -5.42 21.79
CA ARG A 76 8.15 -4.23 20.90
C ARG A 76 9.17 -4.37 19.78
N ILE A 77 10.36 -4.87 20.10
CA ILE A 77 11.41 -5.13 19.10
C ILE A 77 10.97 -6.22 18.13
N ASP A 78 10.42 -7.33 18.62
CA ASP A 78 9.91 -8.41 17.78
C ASP A 78 8.81 -7.92 16.83
N TRP A 79 7.90 -7.08 17.33
CA TRP A 79 6.86 -6.46 16.49
C TRP A 79 7.45 -5.53 15.43
N ALA A 80 8.41 -4.67 15.81
CA ALA A 80 9.08 -3.76 14.88
C ALA A 80 9.86 -4.52 13.80
N LEU A 81 10.58 -5.58 14.17
CA LEU A 81 11.29 -6.47 13.24
C LEU A 81 10.32 -7.16 12.28
N ASN A 82 9.18 -7.64 12.77
CA ASN A 82 8.20 -8.28 11.91
C ASN A 82 7.57 -7.27 10.93
N LYS A 83 7.26 -6.06 11.39
CA LYS A 83 6.77 -4.98 10.53
C LYS A 83 7.79 -4.62 9.45
N PHE A 84 9.06 -4.47 9.83
CA PHE A 84 10.15 -4.21 8.89
C PHE A 84 10.29 -5.32 7.83
N ARG A 85 10.20 -6.60 8.23
CA ARG A 85 10.20 -7.72 7.28
C ARG A 85 9.04 -7.67 6.29
N ILE A 86 7.84 -7.30 6.74
CA ILE A 86 6.67 -7.16 5.87
C ILE A 86 6.89 -6.02 4.88
N ASP A 87 7.40 -4.88 5.34
CA ASP A 87 7.64 -3.72 4.48
C ASP A 87 8.75 -4.00 3.45
N LEU A 88 9.82 -4.71 3.82
CA LEU A 88 10.82 -5.20 2.86
C LEU A 88 10.22 -6.10 1.78
N ARG A 89 9.32 -7.02 2.14
CA ARG A 89 8.64 -7.88 1.15
C ARG A 89 7.80 -7.07 0.18
N LYS A 90 7.11 -6.02 0.66
CA LYS A 90 6.34 -5.12 -0.21
C LYS A 90 7.23 -4.36 -1.17
N ILE A 91 8.36 -3.82 -0.70
CA ILE A 91 9.32 -3.13 -1.56
C ILE A 91 9.88 -4.07 -2.63
N LEU A 92 10.24 -5.30 -2.24
CA LEU A 92 10.72 -6.30 -3.20
C LEU A 92 9.65 -6.66 -4.23
N TRP A 93 8.40 -6.85 -3.79
CA TRP A 93 7.28 -7.10 -4.69
C TRP A 93 7.08 -5.97 -5.69
N LEU A 94 7.07 -4.71 -5.20
CA LEU A 94 6.97 -3.53 -6.07
C LEU A 94 8.09 -3.46 -7.10
N TYR A 95 9.34 -3.74 -6.68
CA TYR A 95 10.49 -3.77 -7.58
C TYR A 95 10.30 -4.79 -8.71
N VAL A 96 9.90 -6.02 -8.38
CA VAL A 96 9.64 -7.06 -9.37
C VAL A 96 8.49 -6.68 -10.30
N THR A 97 7.39 -6.14 -9.75
CA THR A 97 6.24 -5.72 -10.55
C THR A 97 6.60 -4.59 -11.52
N VAL A 98 7.31 -3.56 -11.07
CA VAL A 98 7.73 -2.46 -11.93
C VAL A 98 8.67 -2.94 -13.04
N ASN A 99 9.63 -3.81 -12.73
CA ASN A 99 10.49 -4.38 -13.76
C ASN A 99 9.69 -5.18 -14.80
N HIS A 100 8.73 -5.98 -14.37
CA HIS A 100 7.89 -6.73 -15.29
C HIS A 100 7.05 -5.82 -16.20
N MET A 101 6.46 -4.76 -15.64
CA MET A 101 5.72 -3.76 -16.42
C MET A 101 6.62 -3.03 -17.41
N MET A 102 7.85 -2.71 -17.03
CA MET A 102 8.82 -2.08 -17.92
C MET A 102 9.20 -3.00 -19.09
N ASP A 103 9.42 -4.29 -18.84
CA ASP A 103 9.68 -5.27 -19.90
C ASP A 103 8.48 -5.41 -20.87
N GLU A 104 7.25 -5.29 -20.37
CA GLU A 104 6.04 -5.30 -21.20
C GLU A 104 5.90 -4.01 -22.02
N GLU A 105 6.16 -2.85 -21.43
CA GLU A 105 6.18 -1.57 -22.12
C GLU A 105 7.26 -1.52 -23.21
N GLU A 106 8.45 -2.04 -22.95
CA GLU A 106 9.53 -2.12 -23.94
C GLU A 106 9.14 -2.98 -25.15
N LYS A 107 8.48 -4.13 -24.90
CA LYS A 107 7.94 -4.97 -25.99
C LYS A 107 6.85 -4.27 -26.78
N ASN A 108 6.01 -3.48 -26.12
CA ASN A 108 4.96 -2.72 -26.79
C ASN A 108 5.52 -1.56 -27.59
N ALA A 109 6.55 -0.87 -27.09
CA ALA A 109 7.29 0.16 -27.80
C ALA A 109 7.95 -0.42 -29.06
N ALA A 110 8.62 -1.56 -28.96
CA ALA A 110 9.23 -2.24 -30.11
C ALA A 110 8.20 -2.57 -31.23
N LYS A 111 6.98 -2.98 -30.86
CA LYS A 111 5.89 -3.18 -31.83
C LYS A 111 5.43 -1.87 -32.47
N GLN A 112 5.36 -0.79 -31.69
CA GLN A 112 4.99 0.52 -32.22
C GLN A 112 6.04 1.04 -33.21
N ASP A 113 7.33 0.84 -32.92
CA ASP A 113 8.41 1.17 -33.84
C ASP A 113 8.30 0.39 -35.16
N GLU A 114 7.97 -0.90 -35.10
CA GLU A 114 7.68 -1.72 -36.30
C GLU A 114 6.50 -1.15 -37.11
N PHE A 115 5.42 -0.70 -36.43
CA PHE A 115 4.30 -0.04 -37.12
C PHE A 115 4.69 1.29 -37.76
N VAL A 116 5.57 2.07 -37.13
CA VAL A 116 6.08 3.34 -37.69
C VAL A 116 6.88 3.07 -38.96
N GLU A 117 7.74 2.04 -38.97
CA GLU A 117 8.50 1.66 -40.16
C GLU A 117 7.59 1.30 -41.34
N ILE A 118 6.50 0.56 -41.08
CA ILE A 118 5.49 0.23 -42.10
C ILE A 118 4.79 1.49 -42.62
N LEU A 119 4.46 2.45 -41.75
CA LEU A 119 3.83 3.71 -42.14
C LEU A 119 4.76 4.57 -42.99
N ASP A 120 6.04 4.66 -42.63
CA ASP A 120 7.05 5.38 -43.39
C ASP A 120 7.21 4.80 -44.80
N GLU A 121 7.19 3.47 -44.93
CA GLU A 121 7.26 2.81 -46.23
C GLU A 121 5.99 3.07 -47.07
N ALA A 122 4.80 2.95 -46.46
CA ALA A 122 3.54 3.28 -47.12
C ALA A 122 3.48 4.76 -47.57
N GLU A 123 4.04 5.68 -46.78
CA GLU A 123 4.13 7.09 -47.15
C GLU A 123 5.03 7.31 -48.38
N LYS A 124 6.17 6.62 -48.46
CA LYS A 124 7.03 6.63 -49.66
C LYS A 124 6.30 6.09 -50.88
N GLU A 125 5.60 4.96 -50.75
CA GLU A 125 4.81 4.38 -51.85
C GLU A 125 3.72 5.33 -52.35
N ILE A 126 3.00 6.00 -51.44
CA ILE A 126 2.01 7.02 -51.79
C ILE A 126 2.69 8.22 -52.47
N GLY A 127 3.87 8.63 -52.01
CA GLY A 127 4.67 9.68 -52.65
C GLY A 127 4.99 9.35 -54.11
N LEU A 128 5.53 8.14 -54.35
CA LEU A 128 5.80 7.62 -55.70
C LEU A 128 4.53 7.53 -56.54
N PHE A 129 3.43 7.07 -55.96
CA PHE A 129 2.15 6.98 -56.66
C PHE A 129 1.62 8.35 -57.08
N LYS A 130 1.76 9.38 -56.23
CA LYS A 130 1.40 10.77 -56.56
C LYS A 130 2.28 11.34 -57.67
N GLU A 131 3.58 11.05 -57.63
CA GLU A 131 4.52 11.47 -58.68
C GLU A 131 4.16 10.81 -60.02
N ASN A 132 3.92 9.49 -60.03
CA ASN A 132 3.44 8.76 -61.19
C ASN A 132 2.10 9.31 -61.74
N LEU A 133 1.16 9.68 -60.86
CA LEU A 133 -0.10 10.31 -61.28
C LEU A 133 0.13 11.67 -61.92
N LYS A 134 1.09 12.46 -61.41
CA LYS A 134 1.45 13.76 -61.98
C LYS A 134 2.10 13.60 -63.35
N ASP A 135 3.03 12.64 -63.48
CA ASP A 135 3.66 12.30 -64.76
C ASP A 135 2.61 11.85 -65.78
N LEU A 136 1.65 11.01 -65.38
CA LEU A 136 0.52 10.61 -66.21
C LEU A 136 -0.34 11.83 -66.59
N GLN A 137 -0.63 12.73 -65.65
CA GLN A 137 -1.41 13.93 -65.92
C GLN A 137 -0.72 14.88 -66.91
N ASP A 138 0.61 14.99 -66.82
CA ASP A 138 1.44 15.76 -67.74
C ASP A 138 1.51 15.09 -69.13
N LEU A 139 1.62 13.75 -69.19
CA LEU A 139 1.63 12.95 -70.43
C LEU A 139 0.30 12.97 -71.18
N PHE A 140 -0.82 12.87 -70.47
CA PHE A 140 -2.17 12.89 -71.07
C PHE A 140 -2.69 14.31 -71.31
N GLY A 141 -1.93 15.33 -70.87
CA GLY A 141 -2.29 16.74 -70.87
C GLY A 141 -3.44 17.03 -69.90
N ALA A 142 -3.46 18.23 -69.33
CA ALA A 142 -4.60 18.73 -68.56
C ALA A 142 -5.86 18.82 -69.46
N LYS A 143 -6.53 17.69 -69.68
CA LYS A 143 -7.85 17.67 -70.27
C LYS A 143 -8.78 18.30 -69.26
N THR A 144 -9.19 19.54 -69.55
CA THR A 144 -10.45 20.11 -69.06
C THR A 144 -11.49 19.00 -69.05
N ALA A 145 -12.13 18.79 -67.89
CA ALA A 145 -13.16 17.80 -67.67
C ALA A 145 -14.33 17.97 -68.65
N GLY A 146 -14.18 17.44 -69.87
CA GLY A 146 -15.28 17.12 -70.74
C GLY A 146 -15.94 15.91 -70.13
N VAL A 147 -17.15 16.08 -69.62
CA VAL A 147 -18.01 14.99 -69.15
C VAL A 147 -18.12 13.97 -70.27
N VAL A 148 -17.38 12.86 -70.14
CA VAL A 148 -17.57 11.68 -70.97
C VAL A 148 -18.77 10.95 -70.36
N PRO A 149 -19.92 10.83 -71.04
CA PRO A 149 -21.00 10.01 -70.52
C PRO A 149 -20.57 8.55 -70.68
N SER A 150 -20.04 7.95 -69.61
CA SER A 150 -19.80 6.51 -69.61
C SER A 150 -21.15 5.80 -69.63
N GLN A 151 -21.48 5.16 -70.74
CA GLN A 151 -22.57 4.19 -70.77
C GLN A 151 -22.11 2.91 -70.09
N THR A 152 -22.02 2.92 -68.75
CA THR A 152 -22.08 1.69 -67.97
C THR A 152 -23.56 1.36 -67.78
N LYS A 153 -24.07 0.41 -68.57
CA LYS A 153 -25.31 -0.30 -68.26
C LYS A 153 -25.07 -1.15 -67.01
N LEU A 154 -25.05 -0.52 -65.85
CA LEU A 154 -25.13 -1.22 -64.58
C LEU A 154 -26.60 -1.58 -64.37
N SER A 155 -26.95 -2.85 -64.56
CA SER A 155 -28.27 -3.37 -64.21
C SER A 155 -28.52 -3.15 -62.72
N ARG A 156 -29.59 -2.44 -62.38
CA ARG A 156 -30.03 -2.20 -60.99
C ARG A 156 -30.12 -3.48 -60.14
N GLU A 157 -30.32 -4.62 -60.77
CA GLU A 157 -30.48 -5.92 -60.12
C GLU A 157 -29.19 -6.46 -59.48
N THR A 158 -28.02 -6.13 -60.03
CA THR A 158 -26.73 -6.60 -59.47
C THR A 158 -26.25 -5.74 -58.29
N LEU A 159 -26.69 -4.48 -58.19
CA LEU A 159 -26.33 -3.62 -57.05
C LEU A 159 -27.12 -3.98 -55.78
N VAL A 160 -28.36 -4.44 -55.94
CA VAL A 160 -29.25 -4.77 -54.80
C VAL A 160 -28.75 -6.00 -54.02
N ASN A 161 -28.08 -6.94 -54.68
CA ASN A 161 -27.58 -8.17 -54.04
C ASN A 161 -26.22 -8.01 -53.33
N HIS A 162 -25.58 -6.83 -53.37
CA HIS A 162 -24.35 -6.55 -52.62
C HIS A 162 -24.55 -5.57 -51.46
N ILE A 163 -25.76 -5.04 -51.28
CA ILE A 163 -26.13 -4.26 -50.09
C ILE A 163 -26.65 -5.24 -49.04
N VAL A 164 -25.76 -6.08 -48.50
CA VAL A 164 -26.09 -7.05 -47.45
C VAL A 164 -26.32 -6.35 -46.09
N GLN A 165 -25.96 -5.08 -45.95
CA GLN A 165 -26.43 -4.23 -44.86
C GLN A 165 -26.66 -2.81 -45.39
N PRO A 166 -27.74 -2.12 -44.99
CA PRO A 166 -27.86 -0.69 -45.30
C PRO A 166 -26.65 0.01 -44.68
N TYR A 167 -25.85 0.67 -45.51
CA TYR A 167 -24.75 1.53 -45.07
C TYR A 167 -25.34 2.51 -44.05
N LYS A 168 -25.00 2.37 -42.77
CA LYS A 168 -25.36 3.35 -41.75
C LYS A 168 -24.50 4.58 -42.02
N PRO A 169 -25.09 5.73 -42.37
CA PRO A 169 -24.30 6.95 -42.53
C PRO A 169 -23.59 7.26 -41.21
N ILE A 170 -22.30 7.60 -41.26
CA ILE A 170 -21.47 7.88 -40.07
C ILE A 170 -22.12 8.96 -39.21
N GLU A 171 -22.82 9.90 -39.84
CA GLU A 171 -23.60 10.96 -39.22
C GLU A 171 -24.70 10.42 -38.29
N THR A 172 -25.35 9.33 -38.72
CA THR A 172 -26.40 8.64 -37.96
C THR A 172 -25.81 7.93 -36.75
N GLU A 173 -24.67 7.27 -36.91
CA GLU A 173 -23.99 6.58 -35.81
C GLU A 173 -23.49 7.57 -34.75
N VAL A 174 -22.83 8.65 -35.18
CA VAL A 174 -22.33 9.71 -34.29
C VAL A 174 -23.48 10.34 -33.49
N ALA A 175 -24.60 10.68 -34.15
CA ALA A 175 -25.76 11.24 -33.47
C ALA A 175 -26.35 10.29 -32.41
N THR A 176 -26.48 9.00 -32.75
CA THR A 176 -27.05 7.99 -31.85
C THR A 176 -26.13 7.74 -30.65
N HIS A 177 -24.81 7.66 -30.88
CA HIS A 177 -23.82 7.49 -29.82
C HIS A 177 -23.77 8.69 -28.87
N VAL A 178 -23.79 9.93 -29.39
CA VAL A 178 -23.81 11.14 -28.57
C VAL A 178 -25.06 11.18 -27.68
N SER A 179 -26.23 10.85 -28.23
CA SER A 179 -27.48 10.77 -27.45
C SER A 179 -27.40 9.70 -26.35
N ASN A 180 -26.89 8.51 -26.69
CA ASN A 180 -26.71 7.41 -25.74
C ASN A 180 -25.75 7.76 -24.60
N VAL A 181 -24.61 8.40 -24.90
CA VAL A 181 -23.65 8.87 -23.89
C VAL A 181 -24.28 9.92 -22.99
N ASN A 182 -25.03 10.89 -23.55
CA ASN A 182 -25.73 11.90 -22.77
C ASN A 182 -26.77 11.28 -21.82
N ARG A 183 -27.48 10.24 -22.26
CA ARG A 183 -28.41 9.46 -21.44
C ARG A 183 -27.70 8.73 -20.30
N LEU A 184 -26.55 8.09 -20.57
CA LEU A 184 -25.76 7.39 -19.56
C LEU A 184 -25.18 8.35 -18.51
N ILE A 185 -24.64 9.48 -18.94
CA ILE A 185 -24.13 10.54 -18.04
C ILE A 185 -25.26 11.03 -17.12
N SER A 186 -26.45 11.26 -17.66
CA SER A 186 -27.63 11.64 -16.89
C SER A 186 -28.04 10.55 -15.88
N GLY A 187 -27.97 9.28 -16.28
CA GLY A 187 -28.21 8.14 -15.39
C GLY A 187 -27.21 8.04 -14.23
N ILE A 188 -25.92 8.31 -14.49
CA ILE A 188 -24.86 8.31 -13.47
C ILE A 188 -25.03 9.48 -12.50
N LEU A 189 -25.33 10.68 -13.00
CA LEU A 189 -25.62 11.86 -12.19
C LEU A 189 -26.79 11.60 -11.23
N CYS A 190 -27.83 10.90 -11.67
CA CYS A 190 -28.95 10.53 -10.81
C CYS A 190 -28.59 9.47 -9.75
N LYS A 191 -27.54 8.66 -9.93
CA LYS A 191 -27.17 7.61 -8.97
C LYS A 191 -26.07 8.01 -7.99
N THR A 192 -25.39 9.13 -8.22
CA THR A 192 -24.21 9.53 -7.43
C THR A 192 -24.59 10.50 -6.29
N PRO A 193 -24.04 10.35 -5.07
CA PRO A 193 -24.38 11.21 -3.93
C PRO A 193 -23.77 12.64 -3.97
N LYS A 194 -22.71 12.89 -4.75
CA LYS A 194 -22.11 14.22 -4.96
C LYS A 194 -22.52 14.83 -6.31
N ARG A 195 -23.82 15.03 -6.51
CA ARG A 195 -24.40 15.44 -7.81
C ARG A 195 -23.95 16.81 -8.33
N VAL A 196 -23.67 17.77 -7.45
CA VAL A 196 -23.43 19.17 -7.82
C VAL A 196 -22.10 19.34 -8.57
N LEU A 197 -20.99 18.86 -8.01
CA LEU A 197 -19.66 18.94 -8.63
C LEU A 197 -19.58 18.14 -9.93
N LEU A 198 -20.19 16.95 -9.96
CA LEU A 198 -20.21 16.13 -11.18
C LEU A 198 -21.07 16.77 -12.27
N ALA A 199 -22.18 17.43 -11.91
CA ALA A 199 -23.05 18.15 -12.84
C ALA A 199 -22.36 19.37 -13.47
N GLU A 200 -21.52 20.08 -12.72
CA GLU A 200 -20.75 21.23 -13.24
C GLU A 200 -19.76 20.81 -14.32
N ILE A 201 -19.16 19.63 -14.21
CA ILE A 201 -18.20 19.10 -15.19
C ILE A 201 -18.91 18.44 -16.39
N THR A 202 -20.02 17.74 -16.15
CA THR A 202 -20.69 16.93 -17.18
C THR A 202 -21.66 17.71 -18.05
N LYS A 203 -22.34 18.75 -17.53
CA LYS A 203 -23.28 19.56 -18.32
C LYS A 203 -22.64 20.27 -19.53
N PRO A 204 -21.44 20.90 -19.41
CA PRO A 204 -20.75 21.47 -20.56
C PRO A 204 -20.42 20.42 -21.62
N LEU A 205 -19.96 19.24 -21.20
CA LEU A 205 -19.62 18.13 -22.08
C LEU A 205 -20.83 17.61 -22.85
N GLN A 206 -21.97 17.42 -22.17
CA GLN A 206 -23.22 17.00 -22.80
C GLN A 206 -23.70 18.02 -23.85
N LYS A 207 -23.61 19.32 -23.53
CA LYS A 207 -24.00 20.41 -24.44
C LYS A 207 -23.08 20.50 -25.66
N GLN A 208 -21.77 20.30 -25.47
CA GLN A 208 -20.80 20.30 -26.57
C GLN A 208 -21.01 19.10 -27.50
N GLY A 209 -21.19 17.90 -26.95
CA GLY A 209 -21.51 16.70 -27.73
C GLY A 209 -22.78 16.88 -28.55
N GLN A 210 -23.85 17.39 -27.92
CA GLN A 210 -25.12 17.68 -28.59
C GLN A 210 -24.96 18.68 -29.75
N THR A 211 -24.18 19.74 -29.55
CA THR A 211 -23.93 20.77 -30.57
C THR A 211 -23.19 20.18 -31.79
N VAL A 212 -22.20 19.31 -31.57
CA VAL A 212 -21.45 18.64 -32.63
C VAL A 212 -22.35 17.69 -33.42
N ALA A 213 -23.17 16.88 -32.72
CA ALA A 213 -24.14 15.99 -33.38
C ALA A 213 -25.16 16.78 -34.22
N GLU A 214 -25.67 17.90 -33.72
CA GLU A 214 -26.58 18.78 -34.46
C GLU A 214 -25.92 19.47 -35.66
N MET A 215 -24.63 19.76 -35.61
CA MET A 215 -23.89 20.31 -36.76
C MET A 215 -23.70 19.27 -37.86
N ILE A 216 -23.44 18.02 -37.49
CA ILE A 216 -23.25 16.91 -38.43
C ILE A 216 -24.58 16.55 -39.12
N LEU A 217 -25.70 16.62 -38.40
CA LEU A 217 -27.03 16.34 -38.97
C LEU A 217 -27.64 17.50 -39.78
N LYS A 218 -27.01 18.68 -39.83
CA LYS A 218 -27.58 19.89 -40.48
C LYS A 218 -27.52 19.89 -42.02
N GLU A 219 -27.00 18.84 -42.66
CA GLU A 219 -27.13 18.66 -44.11
C GLU A 219 -28.55 18.20 -44.49
N PHE A 220 -29.49 19.15 -44.50
CA PHE A 220 -30.87 19.17 -45.05
C PHE A 220 -31.79 17.92 -44.88
N PRO A 221 -32.97 18.02 -44.20
CA PRO A 221 -33.60 19.15 -43.50
C PRO A 221 -33.27 19.18 -41.99
N PRO A 222 -33.47 20.33 -41.30
CA PRO A 222 -33.11 20.49 -39.89
C PRO A 222 -34.11 19.76 -38.99
N LYS A 223 -33.83 18.50 -38.69
CA LYS A 223 -34.48 17.77 -37.60
C LYS A 223 -33.59 17.88 -36.37
N THR A 224 -34.15 18.15 -35.20
CA THR A 224 -33.37 18.01 -33.95
C THR A 224 -32.88 16.57 -33.84
N VAL A 225 -31.79 16.31 -33.11
CA VAL A 225 -31.26 14.94 -32.93
C VAL A 225 -32.37 13.98 -32.45
N GLU A 226 -33.26 14.47 -31.60
CA GLU A 226 -34.40 13.72 -31.08
C GLU A 226 -35.43 13.38 -32.16
N ASP A 227 -35.79 14.36 -33.02
CA ASP A 227 -36.71 14.15 -34.14
C ASP A 227 -36.13 13.20 -35.19
N PHE A 228 -34.80 13.22 -35.37
CA PHE A 228 -34.09 12.31 -36.26
C PHE A 228 -34.09 10.87 -35.72
N ILE A 229 -33.74 10.66 -34.45
CA ILE A 229 -33.76 9.33 -33.80
C ILE A 229 -35.17 8.72 -33.85
N GLN A 230 -36.21 9.53 -33.69
CA GLN A 230 -37.60 9.08 -33.80
C GLN A 230 -38.00 8.65 -35.23
N THR A 231 -37.26 9.06 -36.26
CA THR A 231 -37.49 8.63 -37.65
C THR A 231 -36.78 7.33 -38.03
N LEU A 232 -35.85 6.83 -37.20
CA LEU A 232 -35.13 5.58 -37.46
C LEU A 232 -36.00 4.34 -37.14
N PRO A 233 -35.82 3.20 -37.86
CA PRO A 233 -36.42 1.91 -37.50
C PRO A 233 -36.03 1.49 -36.08
N ILE A 234 -36.91 0.83 -35.34
CA ILE A 234 -36.71 0.46 -33.92
C ILE A 234 -35.36 -0.24 -33.67
N LYS A 235 -34.92 -1.10 -34.61
CA LYS A 235 -33.64 -1.83 -34.53
C LYS A 235 -32.37 -0.95 -34.62
N GLN A 236 -32.51 0.32 -34.99
CA GLN A 236 -31.42 1.28 -35.13
C GLN A 236 -31.47 2.38 -34.05
N ARG A 237 -32.45 2.31 -33.14
CA ARG A 237 -32.60 3.27 -32.02
C ARG A 237 -31.81 2.89 -30.77
N ASP A 238 -31.30 1.66 -30.72
CA ASP A 238 -30.54 1.09 -29.60
C ASP A 238 -29.03 1.29 -29.78
#